data_AF-A0A5R9KYG3-F1
#
_entry.id   AF-A0A5R9KYG3-F1
#
_cell.length_a   1.000
_cell.length_b   1.000
_cell.length_c   1.000
_cell.angle_alpha   90.00
_cell.angle_beta   90.00
_cell.angle_gamma   90.00
#
_symmetry.space_group_name_H-M   'P 1'
#
loop_
_entity.id
_entity.type
_entity.pdbx_description
1 polymer ?
#
loop_
_entity_poly.entity_id
_entity_poly.type
_entity_poly.pdbx_seq_one_letter_code
_entity_poly.pdbx_strand_id
1 'polypeptide(L)'
;MLRTLIATIILGIVLFLVQRYLPFPILHPYIWYILIFFFGLSFFAHRLMEFGLRNNREKFVTFYISTIVGRIILSLVFIGLFLYQGLTDSFLFVTNFFALYLFYTCFEIYGLYRNLRRD
;
A
#
# COMPACT_ATOMS: atom_id res chain seq x y z
N MET A 1 -10.47 -5.95 -5.69
CA MET A 1 -9.82 -5.40 -6.90
C MET A 1 -10.36 -4.02 -7.28
N LEU A 2 -11.65 -3.85 -7.61
CA LEU A 2 -12.16 -2.56 -8.13
C LEU A 2 -12.00 -1.38 -7.16
N ARG A 3 -12.25 -1.61 -5.85
CA ARG A 3 -12.14 -0.56 -4.82
C ARG A 3 -10.71 -0.09 -4.61
N THR A 4 -9.75 -1.01 -4.59
CA THR A 4 -8.32 -0.69 -4.46
C THR A 4 -7.83 0.05 -5.69
N LEU A 5 -8.28 -0.33 -6.89
CA LEU A 5 -8.00 0.40 -8.14
C LEU A 5 -8.50 1.86 -8.09
N ILE A 6 -9.75 2.07 -7.66
CA ILE A 6 -10.31 3.42 -7.51
C ILE A 6 -9.52 4.23 -6.48
N ALA A 7 -9.16 3.63 -5.34
CA ALA A 7 -8.36 4.31 -4.32
C ALA A 7 -6.97 4.69 -4.86
N THR A 8 -6.31 3.82 -5.62
CA THR A 8 -5.04 4.12 -6.29
C THR A 8 -5.16 5.25 -7.29
N ILE A 9 -6.23 5.28 -8.10
CA ILE A 9 -6.48 6.34 -9.08
C ILE A 9 -6.72 7.68 -8.38
N ILE A 10 -7.55 7.71 -7.34
CA ILE A 10 -7.81 8.92 -6.54
C ILE A 10 -6.51 9.43 -5.91
N LEU A 11 -5.72 8.54 -5.30
CA LEU A 11 -4.41 8.89 -4.75
C LEU A 11 -3.45 9.44 -5.81
N GLY A 12 -3.41 8.83 -7.00
CA GLY A 12 -2.62 9.32 -8.12
C GLY A 12 -3.01 10.73 -8.54
N ILE A 13 -4.31 11.02 -8.60
CA ILE A 13 -4.83 12.37 -8.90
C ILE A 13 -4.43 13.36 -7.79
N VAL A 14 -4.59 13.00 -6.52
CA VAL A 14 -4.22 13.86 -5.39
C VAL A 14 -2.72 14.16 -5.40
N LEU A 15 -1.87 13.15 -5.59
CA LEU A 15 -0.42 13.34 -5.67
C LEU A 15 -0.02 14.20 -6.88
N PHE A 16 -0.67 14.02 -8.02
CA PHE A 16 -0.44 14.84 -9.21
C PHE A 16 -0.82 16.32 -8.96
N LEU A 17 -1.96 16.57 -8.31
CA LEU A 17 -2.38 17.92 -7.93
C LEU A 17 -1.41 18.54 -6.91
N VAL A 18 -0.99 17.78 -5.89
CA VAL A 18 -0.01 18.23 -4.89
C VAL A 18 1.30 18.60 -5.57
N GLN A 19 1.80 17.76 -6.49
CA GLN A 19 3.03 18.03 -7.25
C GLN A 19 2.92 19.29 -8.13
N ARG A 20 1.73 19.58 -8.67
CA ARG A 20 1.52 20.70 -9.60
C ARG A 20 1.30 22.04 -8.92
N TYR A 21 0.61 22.05 -7.76
CA TYR A 21 0.15 23.27 -7.12
C TYR A 21 0.95 23.67 -5.87
N LEU A 22 1.71 22.76 -5.25
CA LEU A 22 2.53 23.10 -4.08
C LEU A 22 3.97 23.45 -4.51
N PRO A 23 4.46 24.66 -4.18
CA PRO A 23 5.82 25.10 -4.54
C PRO A 23 6.92 24.47 -3.66
N PHE A 24 6.56 23.81 -2.56
CA PHE A 24 7.50 23.15 -1.66
C PHE A 24 7.68 21.67 -2.04
N PRO A 25 8.92 21.12 -2.00
CA PRO A 25 9.18 19.71 -2.27
C PRO A 25 8.69 18.82 -1.12
N ILE A 26 7.37 18.72 -0.96
CA ILE A 26 6.71 17.85 0.03
C ILE A 26 6.74 16.39 -0.45
N LEU A 27 6.78 16.19 -1.77
CA LEU A 27 6.81 14.88 -2.40
C LEU A 27 8.24 14.51 -2.78
N HIS A 28 8.69 13.33 -2.34
CA HIS A 28 9.96 12.78 -2.78
C HIS A 28 9.92 12.47 -4.29
N PRO A 29 11.01 12.66 -5.07
CA PRO A 29 11.05 12.35 -6.50
C PRO A 29 10.59 10.92 -6.86
N TYR A 30 10.83 9.97 -5.95
CA TYR A 30 10.44 8.56 -6.11
C TYR A 30 8.99 8.23 -5.70
N ILE A 31 8.13 9.22 -5.46
CA ILE A 31 6.74 9.01 -5.02
C ILE A 31 5.94 8.07 -5.95
N TRP A 32 6.20 8.13 -7.25
CA TRP A 32 5.56 7.27 -8.23
C TRP A 32 5.97 5.80 -8.09
N TYR A 33 7.24 5.53 -7.75
CA TYR A 33 7.70 4.17 -7.45
C TYR A 33 7.05 3.63 -6.18
N ILE A 34 6.89 4.47 -5.16
CA ILE A 34 6.18 4.13 -3.92
C ILE A 34 4.71 3.80 -4.24
N LEU A 35 4.04 4.59 -5.09
CA LEU A 35 2.65 4.35 -5.47
C LEU A 35 2.48 3.02 -6.23
N ILE A 36 3.36 2.73 -7.20
CA ILE A 36 3.36 1.47 -7.94
C ILE A 36 3.62 0.29 -6.99
N PHE A 37 4.53 0.44 -6.04
CA PHE A 37 4.79 -0.57 -5.01
C PHE A 37 3.53 -0.89 -4.19
N PHE A 38 2.81 0.12 -3.69
CA PHE A 38 1.57 -0.10 -2.93
C PHE A 38 0.44 -0.69 -3.77
N PHE A 39 0.38 -0.35 -5.06
CA PHE A 39 -0.54 -0.98 -5.99
C PHE A 39 -0.24 -2.47 -6.16
N GLY A 40 1.03 -2.83 -6.39
CA GLY A 40 1.48 -4.22 -6.48
C GLY A 40 1.24 -5.00 -5.18
N LEU A 41 1.47 -4.35 -4.04
CA LEU A 41 1.24 -4.95 -2.72
C LEU A 41 -0.25 -5.20 -2.44
N SER A 42 -1.11 -4.28 -2.87
CA SER A 42 -2.58 -4.47 -2.82
C SER A 42 -3.04 -5.60 -3.75
N PHE A 43 -2.42 -5.74 -4.92
CA PHE A 43 -2.69 -6.85 -5.84
C PHE A 43 -2.26 -8.19 -5.23
N PHE A 44 -1.08 -8.23 -4.62
CA PHE A 44 -0.55 -9.40 -3.93
C PHE A 44 -1.46 -9.84 -2.77
N ALA A 45 -1.88 -8.90 -1.93
CA ALA A 45 -2.81 -9.15 -0.82
C ALA A 45 -4.14 -9.75 -1.31
N HIS A 46 -4.70 -9.19 -2.39
CA HIS A 46 -5.93 -9.71 -2.98
C HIS A 46 -5.78 -11.15 -3.49
N ARG A 47 -4.66 -11.46 -4.16
CA ARG A 47 -4.41 -12.81 -4.69
C ARG A 47 -4.21 -13.83 -3.58
N LEU A 48 -3.50 -13.46 -2.51
CA LEU A 48 -3.36 -14.30 -1.31
C LEU A 48 -4.70 -14.58 -0.65
N MET A 49 -5.56 -13.57 -0.50
CA MET A 49 -6.90 -13.75 0.05
C MET A 49 -7.77 -14.67 -0.82
N GLU A 50 -7.75 -14.48 -2.13
CA GLU A 50 -8.53 -15.31 -3.08
C GLU A 50 -8.09 -16.78 -3.04
N PHE A 51 -6.80 -17.04 -2.87
CA PHE A 51 -6.27 -18.39 -2.66
C PHE A 51 -6.68 -18.98 -1.30
N GLY A 52 -6.63 -18.17 -0.23
CA GLY A 52 -7.02 -18.59 1.11
C GLY A 52 -8.51 -18.94 1.24
N LEU A 53 -9.38 -18.21 0.54
CA LEU A 53 -10.84 -18.43 0.52
C LEU A 53 -11.24 -19.76 -0.16
N ARG A 54 -10.44 -20.25 -1.11
CA ARG A 54 -10.70 -21.55 -1.77
C ARG A 54 -10.44 -22.77 -0.88
N ASN A 55 -9.71 -22.63 0.23
CA ASN A 55 -9.21 -23.75 1.03
C ASN A 55 -9.92 -23.95 2.39
N ASN A 56 -11.24 -23.72 2.44
CA ASN A 56 -12.09 -23.70 3.64
C ASN A 56 -11.80 -22.53 4.60
N ARG A 57 -12.88 -21.93 5.15
CA ARG A 57 -12.86 -20.72 5.99
C ARG A 57 -11.93 -20.81 7.22
N GLU A 58 -11.57 -22.01 7.67
CA GLU A 58 -10.65 -22.23 8.79
C GLU A 58 -9.26 -21.62 8.58
N LYS A 59 -8.75 -21.61 7.34
CA LYS A 59 -7.43 -21.04 7.04
C LYS A 59 -7.46 -19.55 6.73
N PHE A 60 -8.62 -18.90 6.72
CA PHE A 60 -8.76 -17.49 6.39
C PHE A 60 -7.89 -16.60 7.29
N VAL A 61 -7.88 -16.88 8.59
CA VAL A 61 -7.07 -16.13 9.57
C VAL A 61 -5.58 -16.30 9.28
N THR A 62 -5.11 -17.53 9.00
CA THR A 62 -3.72 -17.79 8.66
C THR A 62 -3.28 -17.04 7.41
N PHE A 63 -4.10 -17.05 6.34
CA PHE A 63 -3.80 -16.30 5.13
C PHE A 63 -3.82 -14.78 5.33
N TYR A 64 -4.72 -14.28 6.18
CA TYR A 64 -4.76 -12.87 6.54
C TYR A 64 -3.49 -12.43 7.26
N ILE A 65 -3.06 -13.18 8.29
CA ILE A 65 -1.81 -12.90 9.00
C ILE A 65 -0.60 -13.00 8.07
N SER A 66 -0.53 -14.02 7.22
CA SER A 66 0.54 -14.14 6.21
C SER A 66 0.58 -12.94 5.25
N THR A 67 -0.57 -12.39 4.90
CA THR A 67 -0.66 -11.19 4.06
C THR A 67 -0.10 -9.96 4.78
N ILE A 68 -0.43 -9.78 6.06
CA ILE A 68 0.13 -8.70 6.90
C ILE A 68 1.65 -8.84 7.04
N VAL A 69 2.14 -10.05 7.35
CA VAL A 69 3.58 -10.32 7.50
C VAL A 69 4.31 -10.07 6.18
N GLY A 70 3.78 -10.59 5.08
CA GLY A 70 4.34 -10.35 3.73
C GLY A 70 4.40 -8.86 3.40
N ARG A 71 3.35 -8.11 3.72
CA ARG A 71 3.30 -6.65 3.54
C ARG A 71 4.41 -5.93 4.32
N ILE A 72 4.62 -6.30 5.59
CA ILE A 72 5.66 -5.68 6.43
C ILE A 72 7.04 -5.99 5.85
N ILE A 73 7.34 -7.25 5.54
CA ILE A 73 8.64 -7.66 5.00
C ILE A 73 8.91 -6.96 3.66
N LEU A 74 7.96 -6.98 2.72
CA LEU A 74 8.11 -6.32 1.43
C LEU A 74 8.33 -4.82 1.58
N SER A 75 7.62 -4.18 2.50
CA SER A 75 7.79 -2.75 2.78
C SER A 75 9.18 -2.46 3.33
N LEU A 76 9.67 -3.28 4.26
CA LEU A 76 11.00 -3.13 4.85
C LEU A 76 12.11 -3.30 3.80
N VAL A 77 11.99 -4.32 2.96
CA VAL A 77 12.92 -4.58 1.85
C VAL A 77 12.91 -3.42 0.86
N PHE A 78 11.73 -2.93 0.48
CA PHE A 78 11.61 -1.80 -0.45
C PHE A 78 12.29 -0.55 0.10
N ILE A 79 11.99 -0.16 1.34
CA ILE A 79 12.62 1.01 1.97
C ILE A 79 14.14 0.81 2.08
N GLY A 80 14.58 -0.38 2.51
CA GLY A 80 16.00 -0.72 2.65
C GLY A 80 16.78 -0.62 1.33
N LEU A 81 16.20 -1.10 0.23
CA LEU A 81 16.82 -1.02 -1.10
C LEU A 81 17.05 0.43 -1.54
N PHE A 82 16.06 1.30 -1.34
CA PHE A 82 16.20 2.72 -1.69
C PHE A 82 17.17 3.44 -0.76
N LEU A 83 17.12 3.20 0.55
CA LEU A 83 18.09 3.77 1.50
C LEU A 83 19.54 3.37 1.15
N TYR A 84 19.76 2.11 0.75
CA TYR A 84 21.08 1.62 0.36
C TYR A 84 21.62 2.29 -0.92
N GLN A 85 20.74 2.75 -1.81
CA GLN A 85 21.14 3.50 -3.03
C GLN A 85 21.63 4.92 -2.74
N GLY A 86 21.57 5.39 -1.48
CA GLY A 86 22.06 6.71 -1.09
C GLY A 86 21.09 7.83 -1.46
N LEU A 87 19.86 7.76 -0.92
CA LEU A 87 18.87 8.82 -1.08
C LEU A 87 19.32 10.13 -0.43
N THR A 88 19.28 11.21 -1.21
CA THR A 88 19.57 12.57 -0.74
C THR A 88 18.66 13.00 0.42
N ASP A 89 17.35 12.71 0.30
CA ASP A 89 16.32 13.08 1.29
C ASP A 89 15.63 11.85 1.89
N SER A 90 16.43 10.99 2.55
CA SER A 90 15.96 9.75 3.18
C SER A 90 14.74 9.96 4.10
N PHE A 91 14.69 11.04 4.88
CA PHE A 91 13.57 11.33 5.78
C PHE A 91 12.27 11.66 5.02
N LEU A 92 12.38 12.44 3.95
CA LEU A 92 11.24 12.80 3.10
C LEU A 92 10.67 11.56 2.39
N PHE A 93 11.55 10.67 1.92
CA PHE A 93 11.16 9.39 1.32
C PHE A 93 10.38 8.51 2.30
N VAL A 94 10.93 8.30 3.50
CA VAL A 94 10.28 7.46 4.53
C VAL A 94 8.93 8.06 4.95
N THR A 95 8.85 9.38 5.11
CA THR A 95 7.59 10.07 5.49
C THR A 95 6.52 9.89 4.40
N ASN A 96 6.88 10.10 3.13
CA ASN A 96 5.97 9.88 2.00
C ASN A 96 5.53 8.41 1.90
N PHE A 97 6.46 7.48 2.10
CA PHE A 97 6.17 6.04 2.13
C PHE A 97 5.18 5.70 3.25
N PHE A 98 5.41 6.22 4.45
CA PHE A 98 4.58 5.94 5.61
C PHE A 98 3.18 6.56 5.49
N ALA A 99 3.08 7.76 4.93
CA ALA A 99 1.78 8.40 4.65
C ALA A 99 0.94 7.56 3.67
N LEU A 100 1.54 7.09 2.58
CA LEU A 100 0.87 6.21 1.63
C LEU A 100 0.55 4.84 2.25
N TYR A 101 1.45 4.30 3.07
CA TYR A 101 1.22 3.06 3.81
C TYR A 101 -0.04 3.15 4.67
N LEU A 102 -0.15 4.20 5.49
CA LEU A 102 -1.31 4.40 6.37
C LEU A 102 -2.59 4.56 5.56
N PHE A 103 -2.56 5.36 4.50
CA PHE A 103 -3.74 5.58 3.66
C PHE A 103 -4.23 4.26 3.03
N TYR A 104 -3.34 3.49 2.40
CA TYR A 104 -3.70 2.17 1.85
C TYR A 104 -4.21 1.20 2.92
N THR A 105 -3.58 1.20 4.09
CA THR A 105 -3.97 0.33 5.21
C THR A 105 -5.38 0.66 5.71
N CYS A 106 -5.70 1.96 5.87
CA CYS A 106 -7.05 2.39 6.24
C CYS A 106 -8.08 1.92 5.21
N PHE A 107 -7.84 2.16 3.91
CA PHE A 107 -8.75 1.73 2.85
C PHE A 107 -8.98 0.21 2.84
N GLU A 108 -7.93 -0.57 3.09
CA GLU A 108 -8.01 -2.03 3.13
C GLU A 108 -8.83 -2.53 4.34
N ILE A 109 -8.58 -1.97 5.53
CA ILE A 109 -9.33 -2.28 6.77
C ILE A 109 -10.81 -1.91 6.63
N TYR A 110 -11.13 -0.70 6.14
CA TYR A 110 -12.52 -0.29 5.90
C TYR A 110 -13.23 -1.19 4.88
N GLY A 111 -12.49 -1.66 3.86
CA GLY A 111 -12.98 -2.65 2.90
C GLY A 111 -13.33 -3.98 3.56
N LEU A 112 -12.46 -4.48 4.44
CA LEU A 112 -12.62 -5.74 5.16
C LEU A 112 -13.82 -5.69 6.13
N TYR A 113 -13.91 -4.63 6.93
CA TYR A 113 -14.94 -4.45 7.95
C TYR A 113 -16.35 -4.42 7.34
N ARG A 114 -16.48 -3.87 6.14
CA ARG A 114 -17.76 -3.79 5.43
C ARG A 114 -18.21 -5.14 4.84
N ASN A 115 -17.27 -6.05 4.55
CA ASN A 115 -17.60 -7.41 4.14
C ASN A 115 -18.02 -8.28 5.33
N LEU A 116 -17.40 -8.08 6.50
CA LEU A 116 -17.75 -8.81 7.74
C LEU A 116 -19.10 -8.41 8.34
N ARG A 117 -19.58 -7.18 8.11
CA ARG A 117 -20.90 -6.71 8.61
C ARG A 117 -22.09 -7.17 7.75
N ARG A 118 -21.84 -7.87 6.63
CA ARG A 118 -22.89 -8.27 5.69
C ARG A 118 -23.32 -9.73 5.81
N ASP A 119 -22.68 -10.48 6.72
CA ASP A 119 -23.15 -11.76 7.27
C ASP A 119 -23.81 -11.51 8.64
#